data_AF-A0A6V7LP69-F1
#
_entry.id   AF-A0A6V7LP69-F1
#
_cell.length_a   1.000
_cell.length_b   1.000
_cell.length_c   1.000
_cell.angle_alpha   90.00
_cell.angle_beta   90.00
_cell.angle_gamma   90.00
#
_symmetry.space_group_name_H-M   'P 1'
#
loop_
_entity.id
_entity.type
_entity.pdbx_description
1 polymer ?
#
loop_
_entity_poly.entity_id
_entity_poly.type
_entity_poly.pdbx_seq_one_letter_code
_entity_poly.pdbx_strand_id
1 'polypeptide(L)'
;SIGQGYFSESRFPEEIVEFVPKLVPLTRIIWQQTKTKLLPTPSKFHYVFNLRDLSRIWEGILRIERAECYSPYILMKLWDHECTRVISDR
;
A
#
# COMPACT_ATOMS: atom_id res chain seq x y z
N SER A 1 7.83 10.94 4.16
CA SER A 1 6.94 9.86 4.68
C SER A 1 7.80 8.67 5.09
N ILE A 2 7.27 7.69 5.85
CA ILE A 2 8.03 6.48 6.21
C ILE A 2 8.53 5.72 4.96
N GLY A 3 7.74 5.72 3.87
CA GLY A 3 8.16 5.20 2.58
C GLY A 3 9.40 5.90 2.02
N GLN A 4 9.44 7.23 1.99
CA GLN A 4 10.62 7.98 1.51
C GLN A 4 11.87 7.78 2.38
N GLY A 5 11.71 7.48 3.67
CA GLY A 5 12.84 7.15 4.54
C GLY A 5 13.41 5.75 4.26
N TYR A 6 12.54 4.77 3.97
CA TYR A 6 12.94 3.40 3.68
C TYR A 6 13.51 3.26 2.26
N PHE A 7 12.81 3.84 1.27
CA PHE A 7 13.20 3.89 -0.13
C PHE A 7 14.09 5.12 -0.38
N SER A 8 15.37 4.99 -0.02
CA SER A 8 16.41 6.00 -0.27
C SER A 8 17.31 5.60 -1.43
N GLU A 9 17.97 6.57 -2.07
CA GLU A 9 18.95 6.33 -3.14
C GLU A 9 20.13 5.45 -2.70
N SER A 10 20.46 5.46 -1.40
CA SER A 10 21.46 4.57 -0.83
C SER A 10 21.03 3.09 -0.82
N ARG A 11 19.72 2.82 -0.85
CA ARG A 11 19.15 1.47 -0.71
C ARG A 11 18.48 0.95 -1.97
N PHE A 12 17.88 1.80 -2.80
CA PHE A 12 17.12 1.40 -3.98
C PHE A 12 17.50 2.24 -5.21
N PRO A 13 17.25 1.74 -6.44
CA PRO A 13 17.41 2.52 -7.67
C PRO A 13 16.59 3.82 -7.65
N GLU A 14 17.12 4.88 -8.27
CA GLU A 14 16.50 6.21 -8.36
C GLU A 14 15.05 6.14 -8.87
N GLU A 15 14.81 5.35 -9.92
CA GLU A 15 13.46 5.14 -10.49
C GLU A 15 12.43 4.69 -9.45
N ILE A 16 12.85 3.89 -8.46
CA ILE A 16 11.98 3.41 -7.39
C ILE A 16 11.76 4.52 -6.36
N VAL A 17 12.83 5.23 -5.98
CA VAL A 17 12.77 6.34 -5.03
C VAL A 17 11.82 7.44 -5.53
N GLU A 18 11.89 7.77 -6.82
CA GLU A 18 10.99 8.74 -7.46
C GLU A 18 9.54 8.24 -7.59
N PHE A 19 9.35 6.92 -7.67
CA PHE A 19 8.04 6.32 -7.81
C PHE A 19 7.25 6.24 -6.49
N VAL A 20 7.93 5.95 -5.37
CA VAL A 20 7.31 5.76 -4.04
C VAL A 20 6.39 6.90 -3.59
N PRO A 21 6.73 8.20 -3.78
CA PRO A 21 5.84 9.31 -3.44
C PRO A 21 4.47 9.24 -4.14
N LYS A 22 4.39 8.64 -5.33
CA LYS A 22 3.14 8.49 -6.09
C LYS A 22 2.20 7.46 -5.44
N LEU A 23 2.73 6.46 -4.73
CA LEU A 23 1.92 5.44 -4.06
C LEU A 23 1.13 5.97 -2.86
N VAL A 24 1.66 6.98 -2.15
CA VAL A 24 0.99 7.56 -0.97
C VAL A 24 -0.42 8.10 -1.29
N PRO A 25 -0.60 9.01 -2.28
CA PRO A 25 -1.94 9.47 -2.65
C PRO A 25 -2.76 8.36 -3.32
N LEU A 26 -2.16 7.46 -4.10
CA LEU A 26 -2.87 6.34 -4.73
C LEU A 26 -3.51 5.40 -3.70
N THR A 27 -2.76 4.98 -2.68
CA THR A 27 -3.29 4.14 -1.58
C THR A 27 -4.44 4.82 -0.86
N ARG A 28 -4.34 6.15 -0.65
CA ARG A 28 -5.42 6.93 -0.02
C ARG A 28 -6.68 6.91 -0.87
N ILE A 29 -6.57 7.17 -2.17
CA ILE A 29 -7.71 7.22 -3.10
C ILE A 29 -8.41 5.86 -3.14
N ILE A 30 -7.66 4.76 -3.30
CA ILE A 30 -8.24 3.42 -3.34
C ILE A 30 -8.91 3.08 -2.02
N TRP A 31 -8.26 3.32 -0.88
CA TRP A 31 -8.87 3.04 0.42
C TRP A 31 -10.17 3.82 0.64
N GLN A 32 -10.20 5.10 0.24
CA GLN A 32 -11.42 5.92 0.32
C GLN A 32 -12.54 5.37 -0.57
N GLN A 33 -12.22 4.99 -1.82
CA GLN A 33 -13.20 4.41 -2.75
C GLN A 33 -13.72 3.05 -2.28
N THR A 34 -12.86 2.22 -1.71
CA THR A 34 -13.25 0.93 -1.12
C THR A 34 -14.19 1.14 0.06
N LYS A 35 -13.86 2.07 0.96
CA LYS A 35 -14.69 2.40 2.11
C LYS A 35 -16.10 2.87 1.70
N THR A 36 -16.23 3.62 0.60
CA THR A 36 -17.54 4.09 0.13
C THR A 36 -18.33 3.01 -0.61
N LYS A 37 -17.67 2.06 -1.27
CA LYS A 37 -18.31 0.95 -1.99
C LYS A 37 -18.70 -0.22 -1.09
N LEU A 38 -17.89 -0.51 -0.07
CA LEU A 38 -18.09 -1.62 0.86
C LEU A 38 -18.63 -1.10 2.20
N LEU A 39 -19.84 -0.55 2.17
CA LEU A 39 -20.48 -0.07 3.38
C LEU A 39 -20.91 -1.24 4.27
N PRO A 40 -20.79 -1.11 5.60
CA PRO A 40 -21.29 -2.12 6.51
C PRO A 40 -22.82 -2.21 6.34
N THR A 41 -23.28 -3.41 5.97
CA THR A 41 -24.70 -3.78 6.00
C THR A 41 -24.93 -4.70 7.21
N PRO A 42 -26.18 -4.92 7.67
CA PRO A 42 -26.45 -5.86 8.75
C PRO A 42 -25.84 -7.26 8.51
N SER A 43 -25.79 -7.70 7.25
CA SER A 43 -25.16 -8.96 6.83
C SER A 43 -23.63 -8.89 6.69
N LYS A 44 -23.05 -7.68 6.70
CA LYS A 44 -21.61 -7.43 6.50
C LYS A 44 -21.06 -6.35 7.47
N PHE A 45 -21.36 -6.49 8.76
CA PHE A 45 -20.98 -5.53 9.80
C PHE A 45 -19.46 -5.43 10.05
N HIS A 46 -18.68 -6.40 9.57
CA HIS A 46 -17.23 -6.49 9.75
C HIS A 46 -16.43 -5.54 8.83
N TYR A 47 -17.07 -4.95 7.81
CA TYR A 47 -16.48 -3.91 6.94
C TYR A 47 -16.34 -2.54 7.65
N VAL A 48 -15.55 -2.48 8.72
CA VAL A 48 -15.23 -1.25 9.46
C VAL A 48 -13.85 -0.72 9.06
N PHE A 49 -13.76 -0.03 7.93
CA PHE A 49 -12.51 0.54 7.42
C PHE A 49 -11.99 1.67 8.31
N ASN A 50 -10.71 1.60 8.71
CA ASN A 50 -10.05 2.60 9.54
C ASN A 50 -8.59 2.84 9.13
N LEU A 51 -7.91 3.80 9.76
CA LEU A 51 -6.53 4.17 9.38
C LEU A 51 -5.50 3.06 9.59
N ARG A 52 -5.79 2.03 10.40
CA ARG A 52 -4.91 0.87 10.59
C ARG A 52 -4.73 0.08 9.29
N ASP A 53 -5.70 0.13 8.37
CA ASP A 53 -5.60 -0.53 7.07
C ASP A 53 -4.44 0.05 6.26
N LEU A 54 -4.33 1.38 6.26
CA LEU A 54 -3.24 2.07 5.59
C LEU A 54 -1.89 1.71 6.21
N SER A 55 -1.81 1.63 7.55
CA SER A 55 -0.59 1.18 8.24
C SER A 55 -0.19 -0.23 7.82
N ARG A 56 -1.13 -1.18 7.77
CA ARG A 56 -0.86 -2.58 7.37
C ARG A 56 -0.40 -2.72 5.93
N ILE A 57 -0.97 -1.94 5.01
CA ILE A 57 -0.53 -1.93 3.59
C ILE A 57 0.93 -1.46 3.53
N TRP A 58 1.25 -0.35 4.19
CA TRP A 58 2.62 0.17 4.21
C TRP A 58 3.59 -0.75 4.95
N GLU A 59 3.20 -1.35 6.07
CA GLU A 59 4.01 -2.34 6.78
C GLU A 59 4.37 -3.54 5.90
N GLY A 60 3.44 -4.00 5.05
CA GLY A 60 3.71 -5.05 4.08
C GLY A 60 4.69 -4.60 3.00
N ILE A 61 4.49 -3.41 2.42
CA ILE A 61 5.38 -2.85 1.40
C ILE A 61 6.80 -2.65 1.94
N LEU A 62 6.94 -2.20 3.18
CA LEU A 62 8.24 -1.89 3.81
C LEU A 62 9.08 -3.13 4.12
N ARG A 63 8.54 -4.35 3.98
CA ARG A 63 9.29 -5.60 4.19
C ARG A 63 10.15 -6.01 2.99
N ILE A 64 9.92 -5.43 1.81
CA ILE A 64 10.67 -5.81 0.62
C ILE A 64 12.14 -5.42 0.72
N GLU A 65 13.02 -6.33 0.31
CA GLU A 65 14.46 -6.08 0.26
C GLU A 65 14.90 -5.52 -1.11
N ARG A 66 16.06 -4.86 -1.14
CA ARG A 66 16.64 -4.31 -2.38
C ARG A 66 16.76 -5.37 -3.49
N ALA A 67 17.15 -6.59 -3.13
CA ALA A 67 17.33 -7.69 -4.07
C ALA A 67 16.03 -8.07 -4.80
N GLU A 68 14.88 -7.82 -4.17
CA GLU A 68 13.56 -8.16 -4.68
C GLU A 68 12.93 -6.98 -5.46
N CYS A 69 13.40 -5.76 -5.26
CA CYS A 69 12.81 -4.53 -5.79
C CYS A 69 13.78 -3.78 -6.72
N TYR A 70 13.79 -4.16 -7.99
CA TYR A 70 14.67 -3.58 -9.03
C TYR A 70 13.91 -2.81 -10.12
N SER A 71 12.58 -2.69 -10.02
CA SER A 71 11.75 -1.95 -10.97
C SER A 71 10.50 -1.38 -10.29
N PRO A 72 10.04 -0.17 -10.70
CA PRO A 72 8.74 0.36 -10.28
C PRO A 72 7.56 -0.59 -10.54
N TYR A 73 7.66 -1.43 -11.57
CA TYR A 73 6.64 -2.44 -11.87
C TYR A 73 6.48 -3.48 -10.77
N ILE A 74 7.60 -3.92 -10.17
CA ILE A 74 7.58 -4.90 -9.07
C ILE A 74 7.02 -4.26 -7.81
N LEU A 75 7.44 -3.02 -7.53
CA LEU A 75 6.89 -2.26 -6.41
C LEU A 75 5.37 -2.04 -6.57
N MET A 76 4.89 -1.79 -7.79
CA MET A 76 3.46 -1.68 -8.08
C MET A 76 2.72 -3.00 -7.84
N LYS A 77 3.28 -4.13 -8.27
CA LYS A 77 2.71 -5.47 -8.00
C LYS A 77 2.63 -5.78 -6.51
N LEU A 78 3.69 -5.46 -5.76
CA LEU A 78 3.70 -5.62 -4.31
C LEU A 78 2.63 -4.74 -3.66
N TRP A 79 2.52 -3.48 -4.09
CA TRP A 79 1.51 -2.57 -3.59
C TRP A 79 0.08 -3.10 -3.86
N ASP A 80 -0.21 -3.59 -5.06
CA ASP A 80 -1.51 -4.17 -5.42
C ASP A 80 -1.83 -5.42 -4.57
N HIS A 81 -0.83 -6.28 -4.38
CA HIS A 81 -0.93 -7.44 -3.50
C HIS A 81 -1.26 -7.03 -2.05
N GLU A 82 -0.53 -6.07 -1.47
CA GLU A 82 -0.77 -5.62 -0.10
C GLU A 82 -2.11 -4.91 0.06
N CYS A 83 -2.53 -4.12 -0.93
CA CYS A 83 -3.87 -3.54 -0.97
C CYS A 83 -4.94 -4.63 -0.96
N THR A 84 -4.82 -5.63 -1.84
CA THR A 84 -5.77 -6.74 -1.95
C THR A 84 -5.82 -7.57 -0.68
N ARG A 85 -4.67 -7.92 -0.11
CA ARG A 85 -4.56 -8.69 1.13
C ARG A 85 -5.27 -7.98 2.29
N VAL A 86 -4.94 -6.72 2.54
CA VAL A 86 -5.50 -5.96 3.68
C VAL A 86 -6.99 -5.64 3.50
N ILE A 87 -7.43 -5.38 2.27
CA ILE A 87 -8.83 -5.04 1.98
C ILE A 87 -9.72 -6.28 1.93
N SER A 88 -9.24 -7.40 1.38
CA SER A 88 -10.04 -8.63 1.21
C SER A 88 -10.12 -9.45 2.49
N ASP A 89 -9.17 -9.31 3.42
CA ASP A 89 -9.24 -9.89 4.77
C ASP A 89 -10.31 -9.22 5.67
N ARG A 90 -11.17 -8.36 5.10
CA ARG A 90 -12.25 -7.63 5.78
C ARG A 90 -13.62 -8.00 5.24
#